data_AF-A0A348XLI8-F1
#
_entry.id   AF-A0A348XLI8-F1
#
_cell.length_a   1.000
_cell.length_b   1.000
_cell.length_c   1.000
_cell.angle_alpha   90.00
_cell.angle_beta   90.00
_cell.angle_gamma   90.00
#
_symmetry.space_group_name_H-M   'P 1'
#
loop_
_entity.id
_entity.type
_entity.pdbx_description
1 polymer ?
#
loop_
_entity_poly.entity_id
_entity_poly.type
_entity_poly.pdbx_seq_one_letter_code
_entity_poly.pdbx_strand_id
1 'polypeptide(L)'
;MLCSCVMIIHLQPPMAQYVFRAQEKLVTDAGLSVVLLGSWIAAAFCANRAINLEIESGTALLILSKPVGWFQFLLAKFIGILAAVLLFASTTGMALLITLQIAVDQYRYDFTVFYSMVAAYLGAQLVAGWFNYRRKTSYAKPAALITFAATFVGMAVTGLLPRYSSGRYVGPPTGHSIDVVYAIILVALAALAMGSIATALSTQLSVTTNVSCCLLFFFLGLISDHVYGVSMALADVELAHALYFWPLVALPLFILAWVAALKRYDRRKRADCRRWQVHAGFALVSLCCIGRAVIVFFSDVASRPPSPLMAMLAKPVGVIRNSVMTFLHAVIPNWQQFWMADALTSHKPIPAAYVGLSSIYAMLLIAGAIVIAYLLFIDREIGSRSST
;
A
#
# COMPACT_ATOMS: atom_id res chain seq x y z
N MET A 1 3.76 -18.28 1.33
CA MET A 1 3.45 -16.91 1.79
C MET A 1 2.34 -16.90 2.84
N LEU A 2 1.11 -17.37 2.53
CA LEU A 2 0.01 -17.40 3.50
C LEU A 2 0.39 -18.05 4.85
N CYS A 3 0.90 -19.28 4.80
CA CYS A 3 1.36 -20.00 6.00
C CYS A 3 2.43 -19.22 6.78
N SER A 4 3.39 -18.60 6.07
CA SER A 4 4.43 -17.78 6.67
C SER A 4 3.85 -16.57 7.40
N CYS A 5 2.87 -15.86 6.81
CA CYS A 5 2.21 -14.72 7.44
C CYS A 5 1.39 -15.13 8.67
N VAL A 6 0.66 -16.24 8.60
CA VAL A 6 -0.07 -16.81 9.75
C VAL A 6 0.91 -17.16 10.87
N MET A 7 2.04 -17.79 10.56
CA MET A 7 3.09 -18.10 11.54
C MET A 7 3.70 -16.85 12.17
N ILE A 8 4.00 -15.83 11.37
CA ILE A 8 4.53 -14.55 11.87
C ILE A 8 3.55 -13.93 12.86
N ILE A 9 2.24 -13.91 12.53
CA ILE A 9 1.20 -13.39 13.43
C ILE A 9 1.14 -14.21 14.72
N HIS A 10 1.13 -15.54 14.64
CA HIS A 10 1.09 -16.39 15.84
C HIS A 10 2.34 -16.32 16.71
N LEU A 11 3.50 -15.99 16.14
CA LEU A 11 4.74 -15.81 16.89
C LEU A 11 4.85 -14.46 17.60
N GLN A 12 3.88 -13.55 17.45
CA GLN A 12 3.93 -12.23 18.09
C GLN A 12 3.88 -12.24 19.62
N PRO A 13 3.00 -13.01 20.30
CA PRO A 13 2.92 -13.02 21.76
C PRO A 13 4.24 -13.35 22.46
N PRO A 14 5.01 -14.40 22.09
CA PRO A 14 6.30 -14.67 22.73
C PRO A 14 7.35 -13.57 22.44
N MET A 15 7.28 -12.90 21.28
CA MET A 15 8.18 -11.79 20.96
C MET A 15 7.82 -10.51 21.74
N ALA A 16 6.56 -10.36 22.14
CA ALA A 16 6.03 -9.16 22.79
C ALA A 16 6.11 -9.18 24.33
N GLN A 17 6.61 -10.25 24.95
CA GLN A 17 6.66 -10.41 26.43
C GLN A 17 7.58 -9.41 27.15
N TYR A 18 8.49 -8.77 26.42
CA TYR A 18 9.49 -7.86 27.00
C TYR A 18 9.10 -6.37 26.87
N VAL A 19 7.87 -6.08 26.44
CA VAL A 19 7.38 -4.70 26.31
C VAL A 19 6.54 -4.31 27.53
N PHE A 20 6.91 -3.20 28.19
CA PHE A 20 6.23 -2.70 29.38
C PHE A 20 4.78 -2.30 29.09
N ARG A 21 3.82 -3.10 29.59
CA ARG A 21 2.36 -2.86 29.58
C ARG A 21 1.73 -2.50 28.22
N ALA A 22 2.37 -2.91 27.12
CA ALA A 22 1.88 -2.63 25.75
C ALA A 22 1.93 -3.87 24.84
N GLN A 23 1.92 -5.07 25.41
CA GLN A 23 1.94 -6.32 24.64
C GLN A 23 0.76 -6.41 23.66
N GLU A 24 -0.47 -6.17 24.14
CA GLU A 24 -1.67 -6.21 23.28
C GLU A 24 -1.55 -5.20 22.14
N LYS A 25 -1.17 -3.95 22.44
CA LYS A 25 -0.91 -2.90 21.43
C LYS A 25 0.08 -3.36 20.36
N LEU A 26 1.22 -3.92 20.75
CA LEU A 26 2.25 -4.37 19.81
C LEU A 26 1.74 -5.52 18.93
N VAL A 27 1.04 -6.49 19.52
CA VAL A 27 0.47 -7.64 18.79
C VAL A 27 -0.60 -7.17 17.81
N THR A 28 -1.50 -6.26 18.22
CA THR A 28 -2.52 -5.70 17.34
C THR A 28 -1.90 -4.92 16.18
N ASP A 29 -0.95 -4.01 16.45
CA ASP A 29 -0.33 -3.14 15.45
C ASP A 29 0.53 -3.92 14.44
N ALA A 30 1.38 -4.82 14.95
CA ALA A 30 2.17 -5.71 14.11
C ALA A 30 1.29 -6.71 13.35
N GLY A 31 0.23 -7.22 13.98
CA GLY A 31 -0.75 -8.12 13.39
C GLY A 31 -1.47 -7.50 12.20
N LEU A 32 -2.06 -6.31 12.40
CA LEU A 32 -2.72 -5.54 11.33
C LEU A 32 -1.74 -5.22 10.19
N SER A 33 -0.47 -4.95 10.50
CA SER A 33 0.57 -4.72 9.50
C SER A 33 0.79 -5.96 8.62
N VAL A 34 0.89 -7.14 9.23
CA VAL A 34 1.10 -8.40 8.50
C VAL A 34 -0.14 -8.78 7.68
N VAL A 35 -1.35 -8.52 8.18
CA VAL A 35 -2.60 -8.71 7.41
C VAL A 35 -2.60 -7.82 6.18
N LEU A 36 -2.31 -6.53 6.34
CA LEU A 36 -2.29 -5.54 5.25
C LEU A 36 -1.23 -5.89 4.20
N LEU A 37 0.03 -5.93 4.62
CA LEU A 37 1.18 -6.10 3.73
C LEU A 37 1.21 -7.50 3.13
N GLY A 38 0.91 -8.53 3.93
CA GLY A 38 0.85 -9.90 3.45
C GLY A 38 -0.21 -10.09 2.37
N SER A 39 -1.42 -9.54 2.57
CA SER A 39 -2.52 -9.66 1.60
C SER A 39 -2.24 -8.87 0.32
N TRP A 40 -1.67 -7.67 0.44
CA TRP A 40 -1.33 -6.84 -0.72
C TRP A 40 -0.17 -7.40 -1.55
N ILE A 41 0.91 -7.85 -0.91
CA ILE A 41 2.03 -8.52 -1.62
C ILE A 41 1.49 -9.78 -2.34
N ALA A 42 0.56 -10.51 -1.73
CA ALA A 42 -0.06 -11.69 -2.34
C ALA A 42 -0.79 -11.29 -3.63
N ALA A 43 -1.56 -10.19 -3.56
CA ALA A 43 -2.27 -9.63 -4.70
C ALA A 43 -1.32 -9.32 -5.86
N ALA A 44 -0.20 -8.65 -5.60
CA ALA A 44 0.78 -8.28 -6.62
C ALA A 44 1.38 -9.50 -7.33
N PHE A 45 1.75 -10.55 -6.59
CA PHE A 45 2.26 -11.80 -7.20
C PHE A 45 1.18 -12.58 -7.96
N CYS A 46 -0.05 -12.63 -7.43
CA CYS A 46 -1.18 -13.24 -8.12
C CYS A 46 -1.51 -12.52 -9.42
N ALA A 47 -1.55 -11.18 -9.39
CA ALA A 47 -1.74 -10.32 -10.56
C ALA A 47 -0.70 -10.59 -11.64
N ASN A 48 0.55 -10.67 -11.24
CA ASN A 48 1.63 -10.91 -12.19
C ASN A 48 1.49 -12.24 -12.93
N ARG A 49 1.20 -13.32 -12.18
CA ARG A 49 1.03 -14.64 -12.79
C ARG A 49 -0.23 -14.76 -13.63
N ALA A 50 -1.32 -14.12 -13.20
CA ALA A 50 -2.61 -14.22 -13.86
C ALA A 50 -2.74 -13.29 -15.08
N ILE A 51 -2.02 -12.16 -15.13
CA ILE A 51 -2.16 -11.15 -16.18
C ILE A 51 -0.84 -10.98 -16.93
N ASN A 52 0.20 -10.46 -16.26
CA ASN A 52 1.45 -10.07 -16.91
C ASN A 52 2.12 -11.24 -17.66
N LEU A 53 2.27 -12.41 -17.03
CA LEU A 53 2.89 -13.57 -17.68
C LEU A 53 2.07 -14.12 -18.86
N GLU A 54 0.74 -14.03 -18.81
CA GLU A 54 -0.10 -14.48 -19.94
C GLU A 54 0.00 -13.53 -21.15
N ILE A 55 0.18 -12.24 -20.88
CA ILE A 55 0.43 -11.22 -21.91
C ILE A 55 1.83 -11.41 -22.50
N GLU A 56 2.87 -11.57 -21.67
CA GLU A 56 4.25 -11.75 -22.12
C GLU A 56 4.47 -13.06 -22.88
N SER A 57 3.80 -14.15 -22.47
CA SER A 57 3.85 -15.44 -23.16
C SER A 57 2.99 -15.52 -24.42
N GLY A 58 2.18 -14.48 -24.71
CA GLY A 58 1.25 -14.47 -25.84
C GLY A 58 0.04 -15.40 -25.69
N THR A 59 -0.13 -16.06 -24.53
CA THR A 59 -1.27 -16.96 -24.28
C THR A 59 -2.59 -16.21 -24.15
N ALA A 60 -2.56 -14.95 -23.71
CA ALA A 60 -3.75 -14.10 -23.66
C ALA A 60 -4.39 -13.92 -25.06
N LEU A 61 -3.57 -13.69 -26.10
CA LEU A 61 -4.03 -13.52 -27.48
C LEU A 61 -4.70 -14.78 -28.04
N LEU A 62 -4.25 -15.97 -27.62
CA LEU A 62 -4.87 -17.24 -28.02
C LEU A 62 -6.29 -17.38 -27.47
N ILE A 63 -6.52 -16.91 -26.24
CA ILE A 63 -7.86 -16.96 -25.62
C ILE A 63 -8.79 -15.96 -26.31
N LEU A 64 -8.25 -14.79 -26.67
CA LEU A 64 -9.00 -13.68 -27.27
C LEU A 64 -9.23 -13.87 -28.78
N SER A 65 -8.64 -14.91 -29.38
CA SER A 65 -9.02 -15.38 -30.72
C SER A 65 -10.41 -16.03 -30.77
N LYS A 66 -10.94 -16.45 -29.63
CA LYS A 66 -12.33 -16.91 -29.46
C LYS A 66 -13.24 -15.71 -29.16
N PRO A 67 -14.57 -15.80 -29.39
CA PRO A 67 -15.50 -14.68 -29.20
C PRO A 67 -15.77 -14.38 -27.71
N VAL A 68 -14.72 -14.01 -26.97
CA VAL A 68 -14.74 -13.59 -25.56
C VAL A 68 -14.37 -12.11 -25.52
N GLY A 69 -15.21 -11.30 -24.90
CA GLY A 69 -14.94 -9.86 -24.79
C GLY A 69 -13.75 -9.56 -23.88
N TRP A 70 -12.93 -8.59 -24.27
CA TRP A 70 -11.76 -8.11 -23.50
C TRP A 70 -12.12 -7.75 -22.05
N PHE A 71 -13.25 -7.07 -21.86
CA PHE A 71 -13.75 -6.70 -20.54
C PHE A 71 -14.09 -7.92 -19.68
N GLN A 72 -14.72 -8.95 -20.26
CA GLN A 72 -15.08 -10.17 -19.54
C GLN A 72 -13.83 -10.96 -19.11
N PHE A 73 -12.83 -11.05 -20.00
CA PHE A 73 -11.56 -11.70 -19.71
C PHE A 73 -10.82 -11.02 -18.55
N LEU A 74 -10.69 -9.69 -18.59
CA LEU A 74 -10.00 -8.93 -17.56
C LEU A 74 -10.77 -8.94 -16.23
N LEU A 75 -12.09 -8.75 -16.27
CA LEU A 75 -12.95 -8.71 -15.09
C LEU A 75 -12.91 -10.05 -14.32
N ALA A 76 -12.94 -11.18 -15.04
CA ALA A 76 -12.84 -12.50 -14.41
C ALA A 76 -11.53 -12.69 -13.64
N LYS A 77 -10.40 -12.21 -14.20
CA LYS A 77 -9.09 -12.23 -13.53
C LYS A 77 -9.08 -11.33 -12.30
N PHE A 78 -9.64 -10.13 -12.41
CA PHE A 78 -9.79 -9.21 -11.29
C PHE A 78 -10.57 -9.84 -10.14
N ILE A 79 -11.75 -10.40 -10.41
CA ILE A 79 -12.58 -11.06 -9.40
C ILE A 79 -11.83 -12.23 -8.76
N GLY A 80 -11.14 -13.05 -9.55
CA GLY A 80 -10.35 -14.17 -9.03
C GLY A 80 -9.22 -13.73 -8.10
N ILE A 81 -8.53 -12.62 -8.43
CA ILE A 81 -7.45 -12.09 -7.60
C ILE A 81 -8.00 -11.44 -6.33
N LEU A 82 -9.09 -10.66 -6.42
CA LEU A 82 -9.76 -10.09 -5.26
C LEU A 82 -10.27 -11.19 -4.31
N ALA A 83 -10.83 -12.28 -4.84
CA ALA A 83 -11.24 -13.43 -4.03
C ALA A 83 -10.05 -14.11 -3.34
N ALA A 84 -8.91 -14.24 -4.02
CA ALA A 84 -7.68 -14.78 -3.42
C ALA A 84 -7.16 -13.87 -2.29
N VAL A 85 -7.20 -12.55 -2.47
CA VAL A 85 -6.83 -11.56 -1.46
C VAL A 85 -7.78 -11.62 -0.26
N LEU A 86 -9.09 -11.72 -0.49
CA LEU A 86 -10.09 -11.85 0.58
C LEU A 86 -9.87 -13.12 1.40
N LEU A 87 -9.57 -14.25 0.74
CA LEU A 87 -9.22 -15.49 1.45
C LEU A 87 -7.94 -15.31 2.28
N PHE A 88 -6.93 -14.64 1.74
CA PHE A 88 -5.69 -14.36 2.45
C PHE A 88 -5.92 -13.47 3.69
N ALA A 89 -6.65 -12.36 3.49
CA ALA A 89 -6.94 -11.38 4.53
C ALA A 89 -7.84 -11.96 5.63
N SER A 90 -8.86 -12.75 5.27
CA SER A 90 -9.70 -13.44 6.25
C SER A 90 -8.92 -14.50 7.05
N THR A 91 -8.05 -15.29 6.40
CA THR A 91 -7.21 -16.26 7.12
C THR A 91 -6.29 -15.57 8.12
N THR A 92 -5.58 -14.52 7.69
CA THR A 92 -4.64 -13.80 8.54
C THR A 92 -5.34 -12.94 9.60
N GLY A 93 -6.52 -12.41 9.30
CA GLY A 93 -7.39 -11.73 10.26
C GLY A 93 -7.91 -12.65 11.35
N MET A 94 -8.41 -13.84 10.99
CA MET A 94 -8.78 -14.86 11.98
C MET A 94 -7.57 -15.31 12.81
N ALA A 95 -6.40 -15.48 12.19
CA ALA A 95 -5.17 -15.79 12.91
C ALA A 95 -4.84 -14.69 13.95
N LEU A 96 -4.98 -13.42 13.59
CA LEU A 96 -4.78 -12.30 14.51
C LEU A 96 -5.76 -12.33 15.69
N LEU A 97 -7.05 -12.62 15.43
CA LEU A 97 -8.05 -12.74 16.50
C LEU A 97 -7.70 -13.85 17.49
N ILE A 98 -7.22 -15.00 17.01
CA ILE A 98 -6.73 -16.09 17.87
C ILE A 98 -5.46 -15.66 18.62
N THR A 99 -4.52 -14.98 17.96
CA THR A 99 -3.29 -14.47 18.59
C THR A 99 -3.57 -13.49 19.73
N LEU A 100 -4.56 -12.61 19.56
CA LEU A 100 -4.98 -11.70 20.63
C LEU A 100 -5.61 -12.45 21.81
N GLN A 101 -6.23 -13.60 21.59
CA GLN A 101 -6.66 -14.47 22.69
C GLN A 101 -5.48 -15.18 23.38
N ILE A 102 -4.40 -15.47 22.66
CA ILE A 102 -3.17 -16.04 23.23
C ILE A 102 -2.45 -15.00 24.10
N ALA A 103 -2.48 -13.73 23.72
CA ALA A 103 -1.93 -12.63 24.50
C ALA A 103 -2.83 -12.30 25.72
N VAL A 104 -2.53 -12.90 26.87
CA VAL A 104 -3.31 -12.74 28.11
C VAL A 104 -2.73 -11.65 29.01
N ASP A 105 -1.42 -11.66 29.24
CA ASP A 105 -0.72 -10.81 30.22
C ASP A 105 0.69 -10.44 29.72
N GLN A 106 1.26 -9.34 30.23
CA GLN A 106 2.56 -8.81 29.80
C GLN A 106 3.73 -9.84 29.78
N TYR A 107 3.71 -10.81 30.69
CA TYR A 107 4.76 -11.82 30.79
C TYR A 107 4.26 -13.23 30.49
N ARG A 108 2.97 -13.38 30.15
CA ARG A 108 2.31 -14.69 30.06
C ARG A 108 1.37 -14.74 28.87
N TYR A 109 1.49 -15.82 28.11
CA TYR A 109 0.57 -16.13 27.04
C TYR A 109 0.00 -17.54 27.25
N ASP A 110 -1.12 -17.84 26.61
CA ASP A 110 -1.74 -19.16 26.68
C ASP A 110 -0.92 -20.18 25.87
N PHE A 111 -0.11 -20.98 26.57
CA PHE A 111 0.71 -22.03 25.95
C PHE A 111 -0.13 -23.09 25.24
N THR A 112 -1.30 -23.44 25.77
CA THR A 112 -2.13 -24.51 25.21
C THR A 112 -2.70 -24.10 23.87
N VAL A 113 -3.29 -22.92 23.77
CA VAL A 113 -3.82 -22.39 22.51
C VAL A 113 -2.67 -22.12 21.53
N PHE A 114 -1.55 -21.56 22.00
CA PHE A 114 -0.38 -21.31 21.17
C PHE A 114 0.19 -22.58 20.52
N TYR A 115 0.57 -23.58 21.31
CA TYR A 115 1.18 -24.80 20.77
C TYR A 115 0.21 -25.63 19.94
N SER A 116 -1.08 -25.67 20.31
CA SER A 116 -2.09 -26.37 19.52
C SER A 116 -2.30 -25.73 18.14
N MET A 117 -2.32 -24.40 18.04
CA MET A 117 -2.42 -23.70 16.76
C MET A 117 -1.15 -23.86 15.90
N VAL A 118 0.04 -23.72 16.49
CA VAL A 118 1.31 -23.98 15.78
C VAL A 118 1.34 -25.41 15.23
N ALA A 119 0.96 -26.40 16.05
CA ALA A 119 0.85 -27.79 15.62
C ALA A 119 -0.19 -27.98 14.52
N ALA A 120 -1.36 -27.31 14.60
CA ALA A 120 -2.40 -27.37 13.58
C ALA A 120 -1.92 -26.83 12.23
N TYR A 121 -1.17 -25.73 12.21
CA TYR A 121 -0.65 -25.16 10.97
C TYR A 121 0.51 -25.96 10.37
N LEU A 122 1.40 -26.51 11.19
CA LEU A 122 2.43 -27.44 10.72
C LEU A 122 1.79 -28.73 10.19
N GLY A 123 0.82 -29.27 10.92
CA GLY A 123 -0.01 -30.40 10.48
C GLY A 123 -0.72 -30.12 9.16
N ALA A 124 -1.26 -28.92 8.97
CA ALA A 124 -1.87 -28.50 7.70
C ALA A 124 -0.88 -28.58 6.54
N GLN A 125 0.39 -28.20 6.74
CA GLN A 125 1.42 -28.32 5.69
C GLN A 125 1.79 -29.77 5.41
N LEU A 126 1.86 -30.63 6.43
CA LEU A 126 2.13 -32.06 6.26
C LEU A 126 0.99 -32.75 5.48
N VAL A 127 -0.26 -32.45 5.83
CA VAL A 127 -1.44 -32.98 5.13
C VAL A 127 -1.48 -32.48 3.68
N ALA A 128 -1.16 -31.20 3.45
CA ALA A 128 -1.03 -30.66 2.09
C ALA A 128 0.08 -31.34 1.28
N GLY A 129 1.23 -31.62 1.91
CA GLY A 129 2.33 -32.38 1.32
C GLY A 129 1.93 -33.81 0.97
N TRP A 130 1.16 -34.46 1.85
CA TRP A 130 0.62 -35.80 1.60
C TRP A 130 -0.38 -35.82 0.44
N PHE A 131 -1.27 -34.81 0.35
CA PHE A 131 -2.16 -34.66 -0.81
C PHE A 131 -1.38 -34.43 -2.10
N ASN A 132 -0.32 -33.61 -2.07
CA ASN A 132 0.57 -33.42 -3.21
C ASN A 132 1.24 -34.75 -3.62
N TYR A 133 1.72 -35.55 -2.66
CA TYR A 133 2.35 -36.84 -2.93
C TYR A 133 1.37 -37.86 -3.55
N ARG A 134 0.16 -37.99 -2.98
CA ARG A 134 -0.84 -38.98 -3.41
C ARG A 134 -1.60 -38.58 -4.67
N ARG A 135 -2.09 -37.34 -4.75
CA ARG A 135 -2.93 -36.87 -5.86
C ARG A 135 -2.13 -36.28 -7.02
N LYS A 136 -0.81 -36.09 -6.86
CA LYS A 136 0.08 -35.44 -7.84
C LYS A 136 -0.41 -34.05 -8.29
N THR A 137 -1.25 -33.40 -7.48
CA THR A 137 -1.74 -32.02 -7.71
C THR A 137 -0.79 -31.00 -7.09
N SER A 138 -0.82 -29.75 -7.56
CA SER A 138 -0.04 -28.64 -6.96
C SER A 138 -0.20 -28.56 -5.43
N TYR A 139 0.91 -28.44 -4.70
CA TYR A 139 0.96 -28.28 -3.24
C TYR A 139 0.28 -27.00 -2.74
N ALA A 140 0.38 -25.91 -3.50
CA ALA A 140 -0.02 -24.58 -3.05
C ALA A 140 -1.54 -24.48 -2.76
N LYS A 141 -2.38 -25.12 -3.59
CA LYS A 141 -3.85 -25.09 -3.45
C LYS A 141 -4.33 -25.77 -2.16
N PRO A 142 -4.01 -27.06 -1.89
CA PRO A 142 -4.42 -27.72 -0.65
C PRO A 142 -3.76 -27.07 0.58
N ALA A 143 -2.50 -26.61 0.48
CA ALA A 143 -1.84 -25.92 1.60
C ALA A 143 -2.61 -24.68 2.03
N ALA A 144 -3.05 -23.84 1.10
CA ALA A 144 -3.83 -22.65 1.41
C ALA A 144 -5.20 -22.99 2.03
N LEU A 145 -5.95 -23.92 1.42
CA LEU A 145 -7.30 -24.28 1.86
C LEU A 145 -7.30 -24.98 3.24
N ILE A 146 -6.35 -25.89 3.48
CA ILE A 146 -6.25 -26.59 4.77
C ILE A 146 -5.79 -25.61 5.85
N THR A 147 -4.90 -24.67 5.54
CA THR A 147 -4.51 -23.61 6.50
C THR A 147 -5.69 -22.70 6.85
N PHE A 148 -6.51 -22.31 5.86
CA PHE A 148 -7.75 -21.56 6.09
C PHE A 148 -8.71 -22.36 6.98
N ALA A 149 -8.97 -23.62 6.65
CA ALA A 149 -9.86 -24.49 7.43
C ALA A 149 -9.35 -24.69 8.86
N ALA A 150 -8.04 -24.93 9.05
CA ALA A 150 -7.44 -25.06 10.37
C ALA A 150 -7.57 -23.77 11.20
N THR A 151 -7.39 -22.60 10.58
CA THR A 151 -7.58 -21.30 11.25
C THR A 151 -9.04 -21.07 11.61
N PHE A 152 -9.96 -21.38 10.71
CA PHE A 152 -11.40 -21.23 10.92
C PHE A 152 -11.91 -22.15 12.05
N VAL A 153 -11.50 -23.42 12.04
CA VAL A 153 -11.81 -24.36 13.12
C VAL A 153 -11.15 -23.92 14.43
N GLY A 154 -9.89 -23.47 14.39
CA GLY A 154 -9.21 -22.90 15.56
C GLY A 154 -9.96 -21.73 16.17
N MET A 155 -10.45 -20.80 15.34
CA MET A 155 -11.28 -19.68 15.76
C MET A 155 -12.59 -20.14 16.40
N ALA A 156 -13.28 -21.10 15.79
CA ALA A 156 -14.53 -21.63 16.34
C ALA A 156 -14.32 -22.34 17.68
N VAL A 157 -13.27 -23.17 17.79
CA VAL A 157 -12.94 -23.91 19.02
C VAL A 157 -12.54 -22.94 20.14
N THR A 158 -11.63 -22.01 19.85
CA THR A 158 -11.14 -21.06 20.86
C THR A 158 -12.21 -20.06 21.31
N GLY A 159 -13.17 -19.72 20.42
CA GLY A 159 -14.35 -18.92 20.78
C GLY A 159 -15.36 -19.63 21.69
N LEU A 160 -15.30 -20.98 21.78
CA LEU A 160 -16.18 -21.77 22.66
C LEU A 160 -15.50 -22.16 23.98
N LEU A 161 -14.17 -22.20 24.01
CA LEU A 161 -13.42 -22.63 25.19
C LEU A 161 -13.19 -21.48 26.19
N PRO A 162 -13.34 -21.73 27.50
CA PRO A 162 -12.99 -20.75 28.53
C PRO A 162 -11.48 -20.51 28.56
N ARG A 163 -11.07 -19.27 28.88
CA ARG A 163 -9.65 -18.90 28.93
C ARG A 163 -9.00 -19.38 30.21
N TYR A 164 -7.88 -20.09 30.08
CA TYR A 164 -7.14 -20.66 31.21
C TYR A 164 -5.68 -20.23 31.16
N SER A 165 -5.14 -19.71 32.27
CA SER A 165 -3.72 -19.32 32.38
C SER A 165 -3.08 -20.03 33.57
N SER A 166 -2.18 -20.98 33.27
CA SER A 166 -1.48 -21.86 34.23
C SER A 166 -2.37 -22.40 35.36
N GLY A 167 -3.47 -23.04 34.98
CA GLY A 167 -4.34 -23.69 35.96
C GLY A 167 -5.43 -22.79 36.56
N ARG A 168 -5.47 -21.49 36.22
CA ARG A 168 -6.50 -20.55 36.70
C ARG A 168 -7.43 -20.11 35.58
N TYR A 169 -8.73 -20.09 35.89
CA TYR A 169 -9.75 -19.47 35.05
C TYR A 169 -9.51 -17.96 34.96
N VAL A 170 -9.33 -17.45 33.75
CA VAL A 170 -9.07 -16.02 33.49
C VAL A 170 -10.35 -15.29 33.11
N GLY A 171 -11.32 -15.99 32.54
CA GLY A 171 -12.60 -15.39 32.19
C GLY A 171 -13.43 -16.26 31.24
N PRO A 172 -14.68 -15.83 30.97
CA PRO A 172 -15.54 -16.49 29.99
C PRO A 172 -14.90 -16.42 28.59
N PRO A 173 -15.39 -17.21 27.62
CA PRO A 173 -15.00 -17.05 26.22
C PRO A 173 -15.18 -15.58 25.85
N THR A 174 -14.09 -14.88 25.56
CA THR A 174 -14.16 -13.47 25.23
C THR A 174 -14.90 -13.33 23.90
N GLY A 175 -15.99 -12.57 23.90
CA GLY A 175 -16.42 -11.91 22.68
C GLY A 175 -15.25 -11.04 22.22
N HIS A 176 -14.77 -11.27 21.00
CA HIS A 176 -13.80 -10.36 20.39
C HIS A 176 -14.36 -8.95 20.47
N SER A 177 -13.53 -7.98 20.88
CA SER A 177 -13.94 -6.59 20.79
C SER A 177 -14.33 -6.33 19.34
N ILE A 178 -15.59 -5.92 19.14
CA ILE A 178 -16.17 -5.72 17.82
C ILE A 178 -15.32 -4.73 17.00
N ASP A 179 -14.64 -3.82 17.70
CA ASP A 179 -13.69 -2.86 17.15
C ASP A 179 -12.49 -3.53 16.48
N VAL A 180 -11.92 -4.61 17.05
CA VAL A 180 -10.80 -5.32 16.43
C VAL A 180 -11.26 -6.00 15.14
N VAL A 181 -12.47 -6.56 15.13
CA VAL A 181 -13.06 -7.14 13.92
C VAL A 181 -13.28 -6.05 12.86
N TYR A 182 -13.78 -4.88 13.25
CA TYR A 182 -13.91 -3.73 12.35
C TYR A 182 -12.57 -3.25 11.81
N ALA A 183 -11.51 -3.20 12.63
CA ALA A 183 -10.17 -2.84 12.18
C ALA A 183 -9.62 -3.86 11.17
N ILE A 184 -9.83 -5.17 11.39
CA ILE A 184 -9.45 -6.22 10.43
C ILE A 184 -10.21 -6.08 9.12
N ILE A 185 -11.52 -5.79 9.16
CA ILE A 185 -12.33 -5.55 7.96
C ILE A 185 -11.81 -4.33 7.19
N LEU A 186 -11.53 -3.21 7.88
CA LEU A 186 -10.97 -2.01 7.25
C LEU A 186 -9.61 -2.30 6.60
N VAL A 187 -8.71 -3.00 7.28
CA VAL A 187 -7.42 -3.40 6.74
C VAL A 187 -7.56 -4.36 5.54
N ALA A 188 -8.52 -5.28 5.58
CA ALA A 188 -8.81 -6.15 4.45
C ALA A 188 -9.34 -5.37 3.23
N LEU A 189 -10.19 -4.35 3.45
CA LEU A 189 -10.67 -3.44 2.40
C LEU A 189 -9.53 -2.64 1.78
N ALA A 190 -8.60 -2.13 2.59
CA ALA A 190 -7.38 -1.48 2.10
C ALA A 190 -6.54 -2.43 1.24
N ALA A 191 -6.34 -3.67 1.68
CA ALA A 191 -5.61 -4.68 0.92
C ALA A 191 -6.28 -5.02 -0.42
N LEU A 192 -7.62 -5.07 -0.46
CA LEU A 192 -8.39 -5.27 -1.70
C LEU A 192 -8.24 -4.08 -2.65
N ALA A 193 -8.37 -2.84 -2.14
CA ALA A 193 -8.18 -1.63 -2.92
C ALA A 193 -6.75 -1.53 -3.48
N MET A 194 -5.72 -1.76 -2.67
CA MET A 194 -4.33 -1.81 -3.14
C MET A 194 -4.08 -2.96 -4.12
N GLY A 195 -4.70 -4.12 -3.89
CA GLY A 195 -4.64 -5.27 -4.80
C GLY A 195 -5.27 -4.97 -6.16
N SER A 196 -6.34 -4.16 -6.20
CA SER A 196 -6.97 -3.70 -7.44
C SER A 196 -6.06 -2.76 -8.25
N ILE A 197 -5.28 -1.92 -7.57
CA ILE A 197 -4.29 -1.05 -8.22
C ILE A 197 -3.12 -1.90 -8.75
N ALA A 198 -2.62 -2.85 -7.95
CA ALA A 198 -1.54 -3.76 -8.36
C ALA A 198 -1.93 -4.64 -9.57
N THR A 199 -3.20 -5.04 -9.65
CA THR A 199 -3.75 -5.76 -10.80
C THR A 199 -3.87 -4.87 -12.03
N ALA A 200 -4.32 -3.63 -11.88
CA ALA A 200 -4.37 -2.67 -12.97
C ALA A 200 -2.98 -2.41 -13.57
N LEU A 201 -1.99 -2.14 -12.73
CA LEU A 201 -0.61 -1.88 -13.15
C LEU A 201 0.06 -3.09 -13.81
N SER A 202 -0.34 -4.32 -13.44
CA SER A 202 0.21 -5.55 -14.04
C SER A 202 -0.13 -5.76 -15.52
N THR A 203 -1.12 -5.02 -16.05
CA THR A 203 -1.47 -5.06 -17.49
C THR A 203 -0.37 -4.46 -18.37
N GLN A 204 0.40 -3.51 -17.83
CA GLN A 204 1.46 -2.81 -18.56
C GLN A 204 2.86 -3.06 -18.01
N LEU A 205 2.99 -3.13 -16.68
CA LEU A 205 4.27 -3.18 -16.00
C LEU A 205 4.69 -4.63 -15.71
N SER A 206 6.00 -4.89 -15.85
CA SER A 206 6.64 -6.13 -15.40
C SER A 206 6.59 -6.24 -13.87
N VAL A 207 6.81 -7.45 -13.33
CA VAL A 207 6.69 -7.75 -11.89
C VAL A 207 7.44 -6.76 -11.00
N THR A 208 8.71 -6.52 -11.32
CA THR A 208 9.63 -5.71 -10.51
C THR A 208 9.19 -4.25 -10.49
N THR A 209 8.80 -3.74 -11.66
CA THR A 209 8.29 -2.38 -11.84
C THR A 209 6.94 -2.21 -11.13
N ASN A 210 6.04 -3.18 -11.26
CA ASN A 210 4.73 -3.16 -10.63
C ASN A 210 4.84 -3.10 -9.09
N VAL A 211 5.65 -3.99 -8.49
CA VAL A 211 5.86 -3.98 -7.03
C VAL A 211 6.49 -2.66 -6.57
N SER A 212 7.45 -2.13 -7.33
CA SER A 212 8.09 -0.84 -7.01
C SER A 212 7.11 0.33 -7.07
N CYS A 213 6.27 0.39 -8.11
CA CYS A 213 5.21 1.40 -8.23
C CYS A 213 4.18 1.26 -7.12
N CYS A 214 3.73 0.04 -6.81
CA CYS A 214 2.77 -0.18 -5.74
C CYS A 214 3.34 0.21 -4.36
N LEU A 215 4.63 -0.05 -4.09
CA LEU A 215 5.31 0.44 -2.88
C LEU A 215 5.30 1.98 -2.82
N LEU A 216 5.58 2.65 -3.94
CA LEU A 216 5.52 4.11 -4.02
C LEU A 216 4.11 4.63 -3.70
N PHE A 217 3.07 4.05 -4.32
CA PHE A 217 1.67 4.42 -4.05
C PHE A 217 1.26 4.13 -2.59
N PHE A 218 1.79 3.08 -1.98
CA PHE A 218 1.57 2.78 -0.56
C PHE A 218 2.14 3.88 0.34
N PHE A 219 3.43 4.25 0.15
CA PHE A 219 4.04 5.30 0.95
C PHE A 219 3.42 6.68 0.71
N LEU A 220 3.11 7.02 -0.55
CA LEU A 220 2.42 8.27 -0.87
C LEU A 220 1.04 8.33 -0.20
N GLY A 221 0.29 7.23 -0.20
CA GLY A 221 -1.02 7.16 0.45
C GLY A 221 -0.97 7.24 1.97
N LEU A 222 0.12 6.77 2.61
CA LEU A 222 0.32 6.91 4.06
C LEU A 222 0.63 8.34 4.48
N ILE A 223 1.35 9.10 3.66
CA ILE A 223 1.78 10.47 3.99
C ILE A 223 0.81 11.53 3.42
N SER A 224 -0.14 11.13 2.57
CA SER A 224 -1.06 12.02 1.85
C SER A 224 -1.76 13.04 2.76
N ASP A 225 -2.38 12.58 3.85
CA ASP A 225 -3.08 13.46 4.81
C ASP A 225 -2.13 14.43 5.51
N HIS A 226 -0.95 13.94 5.92
CA HIS A 226 0.03 14.77 6.59
C HIS A 226 0.55 15.88 5.66
N VAL A 227 0.92 15.53 4.43
CA VAL A 227 1.39 16.49 3.41
C VAL A 227 0.28 17.48 3.06
N TYR A 228 -0.96 17.03 2.90
CA TYR A 228 -2.09 17.89 2.61
C TYR A 228 -2.35 18.88 3.77
N GLY A 229 -2.40 18.38 5.01
CA GLY A 229 -2.61 19.19 6.21
C GLY A 229 -1.54 20.26 6.39
N VAL A 230 -0.25 19.89 6.29
CA VAL A 230 0.87 20.85 6.37
C VAL A 230 0.81 21.87 5.23
N SER A 231 0.47 21.43 4.02
CA SER A 231 0.37 22.31 2.85
C SER A 231 -0.77 23.33 2.96
N MET A 232 -1.91 22.93 3.53
CA MET A 232 -3.07 23.80 3.73
C MET A 232 -2.89 24.73 4.93
N ALA A 233 -2.16 24.31 5.97
CA ALA A 233 -1.90 25.11 7.17
C ALA A 233 -0.89 26.24 6.95
N LEU A 234 -0.05 26.15 5.92
CA LEU A 234 0.94 27.18 5.55
C LEU A 234 0.24 28.51 5.24
N ALA A 235 0.47 29.49 6.11
CA ALA A 235 -0.08 30.83 5.98
C ALA A 235 0.49 31.58 4.76
N ASP A 236 -0.27 32.55 4.23
CA ASP A 236 0.18 33.39 3.11
C ASP A 236 1.51 34.10 3.38
N VAL A 237 1.74 34.48 4.64
CA VAL A 237 2.99 35.11 5.09
C VAL A 237 4.16 34.13 4.98
N GLU A 238 4.00 32.89 5.43
CA GLU A 238 5.04 31.86 5.33
C GLU A 238 5.33 31.49 3.87
N LEU A 239 4.29 31.44 3.03
CA LEU A 239 4.45 31.23 1.60
C LEU A 239 5.20 32.40 0.93
N ALA A 240 4.94 33.64 1.34
CA ALA A 240 5.69 34.80 0.87
C ALA A 240 7.19 34.70 1.23
N HIS A 241 7.53 34.15 2.39
CA HIS A 241 8.92 33.85 2.76
C HIS A 241 9.51 32.71 1.92
N ALA A 242 8.75 31.64 1.70
CA ALA A 242 9.16 30.52 0.85
C ALA A 242 9.47 30.97 -0.59
N LEU A 243 8.75 31.98 -1.11
CA LEU A 243 8.98 32.53 -2.45
C LEU A 243 10.35 33.19 -2.63
N TYR A 244 11.04 33.62 -1.56
CA TYR A 244 12.42 34.10 -1.71
C TYR A 244 13.39 32.98 -2.13
N PHE A 245 13.04 31.73 -1.89
CA PHE A 245 13.79 30.54 -2.30
C PHE A 245 13.40 30.02 -3.70
N TRP A 246 12.64 30.80 -4.48
CA TRP A 246 12.26 30.43 -5.85
C TRP A 246 13.41 29.98 -6.78
N PRO A 247 14.68 30.44 -6.64
CA PRO A 247 15.76 29.95 -7.51
C PRO A 247 16.06 28.46 -7.31
N LEU A 248 15.82 27.90 -6.12
CA LEU A 248 15.93 26.46 -5.87
C LEU A 248 14.77 25.70 -6.53
N VAL A 249 13.57 26.28 -6.52
CA VAL A 249 12.38 25.70 -7.16
C VAL A 249 12.53 25.69 -8.70
N ALA A 250 13.25 26.66 -9.27
CA ALA A 250 13.51 26.75 -10.71
C ALA A 250 14.65 25.81 -11.19
N LEU A 251 15.52 25.34 -10.29
CA LEU A 251 16.70 24.53 -10.62
C LEU A 251 16.35 23.22 -11.36
N PRO A 252 15.31 22.44 -10.99
CA PRO A 252 14.87 21.26 -11.74
C PRO A 252 14.45 21.59 -13.18
N LEU A 253 13.81 22.75 -13.41
CA LEU A 253 13.44 23.19 -14.76
C LEU A 253 14.67 23.51 -15.61
N PHE A 254 15.69 24.16 -15.00
CA PHE A 254 16.96 24.39 -15.67
C PHE A 254 17.71 23.08 -15.98
N ILE A 255 17.66 22.09 -15.08
CA ILE A 255 18.22 20.75 -15.32
C ILE A 255 17.52 20.09 -16.52
N LEU A 256 16.18 20.10 -16.56
CA LEU A 256 15.42 19.56 -17.67
C LEU A 256 15.71 20.28 -18.99
N ALA A 257 15.79 21.62 -18.96
CA ALA A 257 16.15 22.42 -20.12
C ALA A 257 17.56 22.12 -20.62
N TRP A 258 18.52 21.92 -19.71
CA TRP A 258 19.89 21.52 -20.04
C TRP A 258 19.94 20.11 -20.66
N VAL A 259 19.25 19.13 -20.08
CA VAL A 259 19.13 17.78 -20.64
C VAL A 259 18.50 17.82 -22.04
N ALA A 260 17.43 18.59 -22.22
CA ALA A 260 16.78 18.77 -23.52
C ALA A 260 17.70 19.47 -24.53
N ALA A 261 18.45 20.48 -24.10
CA ALA A 261 19.42 21.20 -24.94
C ALA A 261 20.52 20.26 -25.43
N LEU A 262 21.07 19.40 -24.57
CA LEU A 262 22.07 18.40 -24.93
C LEU A 262 21.51 17.36 -25.91
N LYS A 263 20.33 16.80 -25.65
CA LYS A 263 19.68 15.84 -26.57
C LYS A 263 19.42 16.43 -27.96
N ARG A 264 19.13 17.72 -28.05
CA ARG A 264 18.90 18.44 -29.31
C ARG A 264 20.20 18.92 -29.96
N TYR A 265 21.29 19.08 -29.20
CA TYR A 265 22.58 19.54 -29.70
C TYR A 265 23.15 18.56 -30.74
N ASP A 266 23.11 17.25 -30.45
CA ASP A 266 23.63 16.21 -31.35
C ASP A 266 22.84 16.09 -32.66
N ARG A 267 21.63 16.67 -32.73
CA ARG A 267 20.79 16.70 -33.95
C ARG A 267 21.01 17.93 -34.82
N ARG A 268 21.76 18.94 -34.38
CA ARG A 268 22.00 20.17 -35.14
C ARG A 268 23.23 20.01 -36.04
N LYS A 269 23.03 20.02 -37.37
CA LYS A 269 24.12 19.92 -38.36
C LYS A 269 25.02 21.18 -38.45
N ARG A 270 24.58 22.32 -37.91
CA ARG A 270 25.36 23.56 -37.75
C ARG A 270 24.90 24.24 -36.47
N ALA A 271 25.69 24.16 -35.41
CA ALA A 271 25.45 24.90 -34.17
C ALA A 271 26.61 25.89 -33.99
N ASP A 272 26.29 27.19 -33.91
CA ASP A 272 27.28 28.25 -33.69
C ASP A 272 27.85 28.25 -32.26
N CYS A 273 27.25 27.48 -31.35
CA CYS A 273 27.71 27.30 -29.98
C CYS A 273 28.46 25.97 -29.82
N ARG A 274 29.59 25.98 -29.11
CA ARG A 274 30.33 24.77 -28.77
C ARG A 274 29.66 24.07 -27.58
N ARG A 275 29.69 22.73 -27.53
CA ARG A 275 29.05 21.92 -26.49
C ARG A 275 29.41 22.35 -25.05
N TRP A 276 30.67 22.72 -24.82
CA TRP A 276 31.10 23.19 -23.50
C TRP A 276 30.44 24.52 -23.09
N GLN A 277 30.03 25.38 -24.03
CA GLN A 277 29.34 26.64 -23.73
C GLN A 277 27.93 26.38 -23.18
N VAL A 278 27.26 25.32 -23.63
CA VAL A 278 25.96 24.89 -23.09
C VAL A 278 26.11 24.40 -21.64
N HIS A 279 27.16 23.62 -21.37
CA HIS A 279 27.49 23.18 -20.01
C HIS A 279 27.90 24.35 -19.11
N ALA A 280 28.73 25.26 -19.59
CA ALA A 280 29.17 26.45 -18.86
C ALA A 280 27.99 27.38 -18.53
N GLY A 281 27.06 27.58 -19.48
CA GLY A 281 25.84 28.34 -19.25
C GLY A 281 24.96 27.72 -18.15
N PHE A 282 24.73 26.41 -18.19
CA PHE A 282 23.97 25.72 -17.14
C PHE A 282 24.66 25.77 -15.77
N ALA A 283 25.98 25.58 -15.72
CA ALA A 283 26.76 25.66 -14.49
C ALA A 283 26.68 27.07 -13.89
N LEU A 284 26.80 28.13 -14.70
CA LEU A 284 26.69 29.51 -14.25
C LEU A 284 25.30 29.81 -13.67
N VAL A 285 24.22 29.43 -14.38
CA VAL A 285 22.85 29.65 -13.89
C VAL A 285 22.60 28.88 -12.59
N SER A 286 23.05 27.63 -12.51
CA SER A 286 22.91 26.81 -11.30
C SER A 286 23.66 27.42 -10.12
N LEU A 287 24.88 27.89 -10.34
CA LEU A 287 25.71 28.51 -9.30
C LEU A 287 25.14 29.85 -8.83
N CYS A 288 24.55 30.64 -9.74
CA CYS A 288 23.81 31.86 -9.38
C CYS A 288 22.54 31.56 -8.57
N CYS A 289 21.79 30.51 -8.93
CA CYS A 289 20.58 30.11 -8.20
C CYS A 289 20.92 29.63 -6.77
N ILE A 290 21.96 28.79 -6.65
CA ILE A 290 22.48 28.32 -5.36
C ILE A 290 23.00 29.50 -4.55
N GLY A 291 23.83 30.37 -5.14
CA GLY A 291 24.35 31.56 -4.47
C GLY A 291 23.24 32.48 -3.94
N ARG A 292 22.19 32.70 -4.72
CA ARG A 292 21.03 33.48 -4.26
C ARG A 292 20.31 32.81 -3.10
N ALA A 293 20.12 31.49 -3.14
CA ALA A 293 19.48 30.75 -2.06
C ALA A 293 20.30 30.78 -0.76
N VAL A 294 21.63 30.69 -0.88
CA VAL A 294 22.56 30.81 0.25
C VAL A 294 22.49 32.21 0.88
N ILE A 295 22.45 33.27 0.07
CA ILE A 295 22.29 34.64 0.58
C ILE A 295 20.96 34.78 1.34
N VAL A 296 19.87 34.28 0.77
CA VAL A 296 18.54 34.32 1.41
C VAL A 296 18.58 33.57 2.76
N PHE A 297 19.17 32.37 2.80
CA PHE A 297 19.33 31.59 4.02
C PHE A 297 20.09 32.34 5.12
N PHE A 298 21.23 32.96 4.79
CA PHE A 298 22.04 33.70 5.77
C PHE A 298 21.46 35.05 6.16
N SER A 299 20.56 35.63 5.37
CA SER A 299 20.00 36.97 5.61
C SER A 299 18.79 37.00 6.55
N ASP A 300 18.41 35.86 7.12
CA ASP A 300 17.27 35.69 8.05
C ASP A 300 15.99 36.35 7.52
N VAL A 301 15.69 36.13 6.24
CA VAL A 301 14.53 36.76 5.56
C VAL A 301 13.21 36.36 6.23
N ALA A 302 13.17 35.22 6.93
CA ALA A 302 12.00 34.71 7.62
C ALA A 302 11.57 35.55 8.82
N SER A 303 12.46 36.34 9.43
CA SER A 303 12.14 37.20 10.59
C SER A 303 11.64 38.60 10.19
N ARG A 304 11.72 38.95 8.90
CA ARG A 304 11.34 40.27 8.37
C ARG A 304 9.96 40.20 7.71
N PRO A 305 9.16 41.27 7.70
CA PRO A 305 7.92 41.26 6.92
C PRO A 305 8.22 41.07 5.42
N PRO A 306 7.42 40.28 4.69
CA PRO A 306 7.65 40.04 3.28
C PRO A 306 7.48 41.34 2.47
N SER A 307 8.37 41.57 1.50
CA SER A 307 8.24 42.67 0.55
C SER A 307 6.87 42.68 -0.14
N PRO A 308 6.33 43.86 -0.50
CA PRO A 308 5.00 43.98 -1.10
C PRO A 308 4.79 43.08 -2.32
N LEU A 309 5.83 42.92 -3.15
CA LEU A 309 5.79 42.06 -4.33
C LEU A 309 5.67 40.57 -3.96
N MET A 310 6.41 40.09 -2.96
CA MET A 310 6.33 38.69 -2.52
C MET A 310 4.99 38.40 -1.83
N ALA A 311 4.48 39.34 -1.04
CA ALA A 311 3.14 39.23 -0.45
C ALA A 311 2.03 39.22 -1.52
N MET A 312 2.18 40.02 -2.59
CA MET A 312 1.26 40.01 -3.72
C MET A 312 1.32 38.69 -4.51
N LEU A 313 2.51 38.14 -4.74
CA LEU A 313 2.69 36.85 -5.43
C LEU A 313 2.28 35.64 -4.58
N ALA A 314 2.34 35.74 -3.26
CA ALA A 314 1.97 34.64 -2.36
C ALA A 314 0.51 34.21 -2.56
N LYS A 315 -0.42 35.15 -2.71
CA LYS A 315 -1.85 34.82 -2.90
C LYS A 315 -2.13 33.92 -4.12
N PRO A 316 -1.75 34.31 -5.37
CA PRO A 316 -1.99 33.47 -6.54
C PRO A 316 -1.20 32.16 -6.50
N VAL A 317 0.04 32.17 -5.99
CA VAL A 317 0.83 30.94 -5.83
C VAL A 317 0.17 30.01 -4.81
N GLY A 318 -0.36 30.55 -3.71
CA GLY A 318 -1.09 29.82 -2.70
C GLY A 318 -2.35 29.15 -3.26
N VAL A 319 -3.12 29.86 -4.08
CA VAL A 319 -4.28 29.28 -4.79
C VAL A 319 -3.85 28.11 -5.67
N ILE A 320 -2.83 28.30 -6.53
CA ILE A 320 -2.35 27.24 -7.42
C ILE A 320 -1.84 26.04 -6.62
N ARG A 321 -1.01 26.28 -5.60
CA ARG A 321 -0.51 25.24 -4.69
C ARG A 321 -1.67 24.49 -4.05
N ASN A 322 -2.66 25.20 -3.52
CA ASN A 322 -3.78 24.59 -2.80
C ASN A 322 -4.66 23.76 -3.75
N SER A 323 -4.89 24.24 -4.98
CA SER A 323 -5.59 23.47 -6.01
C SER A 323 -4.82 22.20 -6.39
N VAL A 324 -3.50 22.30 -6.61
CA VAL A 324 -2.66 21.14 -6.93
C VAL A 324 -2.66 20.14 -5.77
N MET A 325 -2.50 20.60 -4.52
CA MET A 325 -2.50 19.70 -3.35
C MET A 325 -3.86 19.05 -3.12
N THR A 326 -4.97 19.76 -3.35
CA THR A 326 -6.32 19.19 -3.27
C THR A 326 -6.54 18.15 -4.36
N PHE A 327 -6.07 18.42 -5.58
CA PHE A 327 -6.12 17.43 -6.67
C PHE A 327 -5.28 16.18 -6.35
N LEU A 328 -4.04 16.36 -5.87
CA LEU A 328 -3.17 15.24 -5.51
C LEU A 328 -3.77 14.42 -4.36
N HIS A 329 -4.32 15.07 -3.34
CA HIS A 329 -4.99 14.40 -2.22
C HIS A 329 -6.24 13.62 -2.65
N ALA A 330 -6.99 14.13 -3.62
CA ALA A 330 -8.17 13.45 -4.16
C ALA A 330 -7.83 12.22 -5.03
N VAL A 331 -6.68 12.22 -5.72
CA VAL A 331 -6.27 11.12 -6.61
C VAL A 331 -5.49 10.04 -5.86
N ILE A 332 -4.69 10.41 -4.85
CA ILE A 332 -3.87 9.47 -4.08
C ILE A 332 -4.76 8.82 -3.00
N PRO A 333 -4.92 7.48 -3.02
CA PRO A 333 -5.71 6.81 -2.00
C PRO A 333 -5.10 7.02 -0.61
N ASN A 334 -5.91 7.45 0.33
CA ASN A 334 -5.51 7.54 1.72
C ASN A 334 -5.66 6.19 2.44
N TRP A 335 -4.53 5.55 2.74
CA TRP A 335 -4.50 4.26 3.45
C TRP A 335 -4.66 4.41 4.97
N GLN A 336 -4.36 5.59 5.52
CA GLN A 336 -4.45 5.87 6.94
C GLN A 336 -5.90 5.80 7.45
N GLN A 337 -6.88 6.08 6.59
CA GLN A 337 -8.32 5.90 6.90
C GLN A 337 -8.70 4.46 7.24
N PHE A 338 -7.95 3.46 6.77
CA PHE A 338 -8.22 2.07 7.10
C PHE A 338 -7.43 1.59 8.33
N TRP A 339 -6.46 2.37 8.79
CA TRP A 339 -5.55 2.02 9.88
C TRP A 339 -6.07 2.50 11.23
N MET A 340 -6.78 1.63 11.97
CA MET A 340 -7.40 1.96 13.24
C MET A 340 -6.62 1.49 14.48
N ALA A 341 -5.33 1.16 14.35
CA ALA A 341 -4.52 0.65 15.47
C ALA A 341 -4.49 1.64 16.66
N ASP A 342 -4.32 2.94 16.40
CA ASP A 342 -4.31 3.95 17.46
C ASP A 342 -5.66 4.08 18.18
N ALA A 343 -6.77 3.96 17.45
CA ALA A 343 -8.11 3.99 18.02
C ALA A 343 -8.34 2.80 18.97
N LEU A 344 -7.90 1.60 18.57
CA LEU A 344 -7.95 0.40 19.41
C LEU A 344 -7.13 0.58 20.70
N THR A 345 -5.92 1.15 20.59
CA THR A 345 -5.05 1.36 21.76
C THR A 345 -5.56 2.43 22.71
N SER A 346 -6.36 3.36 22.20
CA SER A 346 -7.02 4.40 22.98
C SER A 346 -8.39 3.97 23.52
N HIS A 347 -8.78 2.70 23.33
CA HIS A 347 -10.10 2.15 23.64
C HIS A 347 -11.27 2.99 23.07
N LYS A 348 -11.05 3.62 21.92
CA LYS A 348 -12.08 4.39 21.23
C LYS A 348 -12.92 3.44 20.37
N PRO A 349 -14.26 3.44 20.52
CA PRO A 349 -15.11 2.59 19.71
C PRO A 349 -15.03 2.99 18.24
N ILE A 350 -15.04 2.02 17.34
CA ILE A 350 -15.05 2.23 15.89
C ILE A 350 -16.52 2.21 15.42
N PRO A 351 -17.09 3.34 14.96
CA PRO A 351 -18.48 3.37 14.57
C PRO A 351 -18.76 2.48 13.35
N ALA A 352 -19.83 1.68 13.38
CA ALA A 352 -20.22 0.85 12.23
C ALA A 352 -20.50 1.70 10.96
N ALA A 353 -21.02 2.92 11.13
CA ALA A 353 -21.22 3.86 10.04
C ALA A 353 -19.90 4.26 9.35
N TYR A 354 -18.81 4.39 10.12
CA TYR A 354 -17.48 4.65 9.58
C TYR A 354 -17.01 3.49 8.71
N VAL A 355 -17.17 2.25 9.19
CA VAL A 355 -16.83 1.04 8.42
C VAL A 355 -17.63 0.97 7.12
N GLY A 356 -18.92 1.30 7.16
CA GLY A 356 -19.79 1.34 5.98
C GLY A 356 -19.34 2.36 4.93
N LEU A 357 -19.03 3.59 5.35
CA LEU A 357 -18.52 4.65 4.46
C LEU A 357 -17.15 4.28 3.88
N SER A 358 -16.24 3.76 4.70
CA SER A 358 -14.93 3.29 4.24
C SER A 358 -15.04 2.11 3.26
N SER A 359 -16.05 1.26 3.41
CA SER A 359 -16.34 0.19 2.44
C SER A 359 -16.79 0.75 1.10
N ILE A 360 -17.66 1.77 1.09
CA ILE A 360 -18.07 2.47 -0.15
C ILE A 360 -16.85 3.10 -0.82
N TYR A 361 -16.01 3.78 -0.04
CA TYR A 361 -14.78 4.38 -0.54
C TYR A 361 -13.83 3.33 -1.16
N ALA A 362 -13.61 2.19 -0.49
CA ALA A 362 -12.81 1.10 -1.04
C ALA A 362 -13.41 0.52 -2.33
N MET A 363 -14.73 0.34 -2.41
CA MET A 363 -15.40 -0.15 -3.61
C MET A 363 -15.25 0.81 -4.79
N LEU A 364 -15.33 2.13 -4.55
CA LEU A 364 -15.09 3.14 -5.59
C LEU A 364 -13.65 3.10 -6.10
N LEU A 365 -12.67 2.93 -5.20
CA LEU A 365 -11.27 2.74 -5.59
C LEU A 365 -11.06 1.48 -6.45
N ILE A 366 -11.68 0.37 -6.07
CA ILE A 366 -11.62 -0.89 -6.83
C ILE A 366 -12.26 -0.72 -8.21
N ALA A 367 -13.43 -0.11 -8.29
CA ALA A 367 -14.11 0.17 -9.56
C ALA A 367 -13.27 1.07 -10.46
N GLY A 368 -12.68 2.14 -9.90
CA GLY A 368 -11.77 3.02 -10.62
C GLY A 368 -10.53 2.29 -11.14
N ALA A 369 -9.93 1.41 -10.33
CA ALA A 369 -8.78 0.60 -10.74
C ALA A 369 -9.13 -0.38 -11.86
N ILE A 370 -10.33 -0.99 -11.86
CA ILE A 370 -10.81 -1.85 -12.95
C ILE A 370 -10.95 -1.05 -14.26
N VAL A 371 -11.52 0.17 -14.18
CA VAL A 371 -11.66 1.05 -15.36
C VAL A 371 -10.28 1.43 -15.90
N ILE A 372 -9.34 1.84 -15.03
CA ILE A 372 -7.97 2.16 -15.43
C ILE A 372 -7.30 0.93 -16.07
N ALA A 373 -7.44 -0.25 -15.48
CA ALA A 373 -6.89 -1.48 -16.04
C ALA A 373 -7.41 -1.76 -17.45
N TYR A 374 -8.71 -1.55 -17.67
CA TYR A 374 -9.33 -1.72 -18.99
C TYR A 374 -8.78 -0.73 -20.02
N LEU A 375 -8.67 0.56 -19.67
CA LEU A 375 -8.11 1.59 -20.55
C LEU A 375 -6.65 1.28 -20.91
N LEU A 376 -5.83 0.96 -19.90
CA LEU A 376 -4.42 0.60 -20.07
C LEU A 376 -4.24 -0.66 -20.94
N PHE A 377 -5.18 -1.59 -20.85
CA PHE A 377 -5.14 -2.83 -21.62
C PHE A 377 -5.47 -2.58 -23.11
N ILE A 378 -6.49 -1.77 -23.41
CA ILE A 378 -6.88 -1.44 -24.79
C ILE A 378 -5.74 -0.74 -25.53
N ASP A 379 -5.13 0.28 -24.92
CA ASP A 379 -4.07 1.08 -25.56
C ASP A 379 -2.87 0.22 -25.98
N ARG A 380 -2.53 -0.79 -25.16
CA ARG A 380 -1.43 -1.70 -25.43
C ARG A 380 -1.66 -2.54 -26.70
N GLU A 381 -2.90 -2.92 -26.98
CA GLU A 381 -3.24 -3.76 -28.13
C GLU A 381 -3.44 -2.97 -29.42
N ILE A 382 -4.00 -1.75 -29.32
CA ILE A 382 -4.06 -0.85 -30.47
C ILE A 382 -2.63 -0.52 -30.93
N GLY A 383 -1.72 -0.28 -29.98
CA GLY A 383 -0.30 -0.07 -30.26
C GLY A 383 0.34 -1.23 -31.01
N SER A 384 0.08 -2.48 -30.61
CA SER A 384 0.67 -3.66 -31.27
C SER A 384 0.16 -3.86 -32.70
N ARG A 385 -1.13 -3.62 -32.95
CA ARG A 385 -1.73 -3.71 -34.32
C ARG A 385 -1.25 -2.61 -35.27
N SER A 386 -0.83 -1.45 -34.76
CA SER A 386 -0.31 -0.35 -35.60
C SER A 386 1.13 -0.56 -36.07
N SER A 387 1.86 -1.49 -35.43
CA SER A 387 3.27 -1.79 -35.72
C SER A 387 3.49 -3.00 -36.64
N THR A 388 2.40 -3.69 -37.01
CA THR A 388 2.36 -4.78 -37.99
C THR A 388 1.62 -4.31 -39.23
#